data_AF-A0A973JHG3-F1
#
_entry.id   AF-A0A973JHG3-F1
#
_cell.length_a   1.000
_cell.length_b   1.000
_cell.length_c   1.000
_cell.angle_alpha   90.00
_cell.angle_beta   90.00
_cell.angle_gamma   90.00
#
_symmetry.space_group_name_H-M   'P 1'
#
loop_
_entity.id
_entity.type
_entity.pdbx_description
1 polymer ?
#
loop_
_entity_poly.entity_id
_entity_poly.type
_entity_poly.pdbx_seq_one_letter_code
_entity_poly.pdbx_strand_id
1 'polypeptide(L)'
;MNEFVTDATLKEIGRVVVWSAEVDLVLAGVLDDLVGARRAKLLTAGQNFTWLVQAIKKVVNEAWDQPDRTLDGLLEDASRLHESRDLVVHGVWLPKDIHAYLADEDPTEYHAVRPRRWKETLIGKTLTDDELRALADELMQLSVTLRKWRDDYLPYNESRYARAEWRTGRRQLPASPEPE
;
A
#
# COMPACT_ATOMS: atom_id res chain seq x y z
N MET A 1 -15.20 -16.44 27.93
CA MET A 1 -15.49 -15.58 26.76
C MET A 1 -14.13 -15.40 26.15
N ASN A 2 -13.80 -16.22 25.14
CA ASN A 2 -12.42 -16.33 24.66
C ASN A 2 -12.13 -15.09 23.81
N GLU A 3 -11.26 -14.22 24.28
CA GLU A 3 -10.71 -13.16 23.45
C GLU A 3 -9.64 -13.80 22.57
N PHE A 4 -10.02 -13.99 21.32
CA PHE A 4 -9.18 -14.50 20.26
C PHE A 4 -8.25 -13.35 19.83
N VAL A 5 -6.93 -13.58 19.84
CA VAL A 5 -5.88 -12.58 19.54
C VAL A 5 -5.64 -11.59 20.68
N THR A 6 -4.38 -11.46 21.11
CA THR A 6 -4.01 -10.54 22.21
C THR A 6 -4.37 -9.10 21.87
N ASP A 7 -4.66 -8.27 22.88
CA ASP A 7 -4.87 -6.82 22.68
C ASP A 7 -3.68 -6.14 21.98
N ALA A 8 -2.46 -6.62 22.24
CA ALA A 8 -1.26 -6.10 21.59
C ALA A 8 -1.23 -6.46 20.10
N THR A 9 -1.52 -7.72 19.75
CA THR A 9 -1.59 -8.19 18.37
C THR A 9 -2.73 -7.51 17.61
N LEU A 10 -3.91 -7.37 18.20
CA LEU A 10 -5.05 -6.65 17.61
C LEU A 10 -4.72 -5.19 17.33
N LYS A 11 -3.99 -4.53 18.23
CA LYS A 11 -3.52 -3.16 18.04
C LYS A 11 -2.58 -3.05 16.84
N GLU A 12 -1.61 -3.96 16.69
CA GLU A 12 -0.68 -3.93 15.56
C GLU A 12 -1.39 -4.25 14.23
N ILE A 13 -2.33 -5.20 14.21
CA ILE A 13 -3.21 -5.44 13.05
C ILE A 13 -3.98 -4.18 12.68
N GLY A 14 -4.56 -3.49 13.67
CA GLY A 14 -5.24 -2.20 13.47
C GLY A 14 -4.33 -1.16 12.81
N ARG A 15 -3.07 -1.07 13.24
CA ARG A 15 -2.08 -0.18 12.62
C ARG A 15 -1.78 -0.57 11.17
N VAL A 16 -1.61 -1.86 10.87
CA VAL A 16 -1.42 -2.35 9.48
C VAL A 16 -2.61 -1.94 8.60
N VAL A 17 -3.84 -2.11 9.09
CA VAL A 17 -5.06 -1.72 8.34
C VAL A 17 -5.09 -0.22 8.06
N VAL A 18 -4.84 0.60 9.07
CA VAL A 18 -4.84 2.07 8.95
C VAL A 18 -3.80 2.54 7.94
N TRP A 19 -2.54 2.12 8.09
CA TRP A 19 -1.47 2.60 7.23
C TRP A 19 -1.55 2.04 5.81
N SER A 20 -2.08 0.83 5.64
CA SER A 20 -2.41 0.32 4.31
C SER A 20 -3.50 1.15 3.63
N ALA A 21 -4.56 1.50 4.34
CA ALA A 21 -5.61 2.36 3.77
C ALA A 21 -5.06 3.74 3.41
N GLU A 22 -4.09 4.25 4.17
CA GLU A 22 -3.44 5.52 3.86
C GLU A 22 -2.58 5.44 2.59
N VAL A 23 -1.83 4.34 2.39
CA VAL A 23 -1.08 4.11 1.14
C VAL A 23 -2.05 4.12 -0.06
N ASP A 24 -3.16 3.40 0.03
CA ASP A 24 -4.18 3.36 -1.03
C ASP A 24 -4.74 4.76 -1.33
N LEU A 25 -5.03 5.54 -0.29
CA LEU A 25 -5.55 6.91 -0.41
C LEU A 25 -4.54 7.83 -1.10
N VAL A 26 -3.26 7.75 -0.73
CA VAL A 26 -2.20 8.58 -1.33
C VAL A 26 -1.99 8.21 -2.79
N LEU A 27 -1.94 6.91 -3.13
CA LEU A 27 -1.84 6.45 -4.52
C LEU A 27 -3.04 6.88 -5.36
N ALA A 28 -4.26 6.86 -4.80
CA ALA A 28 -5.44 7.39 -5.47
C ALA A 28 -5.29 8.89 -5.77
N GLY A 29 -4.75 9.65 -4.80
CA GLY A 29 -4.42 11.07 -4.98
C GLY A 29 -3.36 11.30 -6.06
N VAL A 30 -2.30 10.48 -6.10
CA VAL A 30 -1.29 10.52 -7.17
C VAL A 30 -1.93 10.31 -8.53
N LEU A 31 -2.78 9.28 -8.69
CA LEU A 31 -3.45 9.03 -9.96
C LEU A 31 -4.40 10.17 -10.35
N ASP A 32 -5.16 10.71 -9.39
CA ASP A 32 -6.06 11.83 -9.62
C ASP A 32 -5.32 13.07 -10.14
N ASP A 33 -4.16 13.38 -9.56
CA ASP A 33 -3.34 14.54 -9.94
C ASP A 33 -2.67 14.33 -11.31
N LEU A 34 -2.20 13.11 -11.59
CA LEU A 34 -1.64 12.74 -12.89
C LEU A 34 -2.68 12.86 -14.02
N VAL A 35 -3.92 12.42 -13.79
CA VAL A 35 -4.98 12.47 -14.81
C VAL A 35 -5.62 13.86 -14.91
N GLY A 36 -5.57 14.67 -13.85
CA GLY A 36 -6.00 16.07 -13.86
C GLY A 36 -7.50 16.28 -14.05
N ALA A 37 -8.36 15.37 -13.56
CA ALA A 37 -9.82 15.48 -13.78
C ALA A 37 -10.67 15.14 -12.55
N ARG A 38 -11.76 15.90 -12.35
CA ARG A 38 -12.80 15.61 -11.33
C ARG A 38 -13.44 14.22 -11.47
N ARG A 39 -13.39 13.63 -12.67
CA ARG A 39 -13.86 12.25 -12.94
C ARG A 39 -12.84 11.18 -12.53
N ALA A 40 -11.57 11.52 -12.30
CA ALA A 40 -10.56 10.57 -11.82
C ALA A 40 -10.92 10.05 -10.42
N LYS A 41 -11.47 10.89 -9.55
CA LYS A 41 -12.04 10.48 -8.25
C LYS A 41 -13.12 9.40 -8.33
N LEU A 42 -13.90 9.39 -9.43
CA LEU A 42 -14.89 8.33 -9.68
C LEU A 42 -14.24 7.05 -10.23
N LEU A 43 -13.08 7.17 -10.87
CA LEU A 43 -12.31 6.04 -11.38
C LEU A 43 -11.49 5.39 -10.27
N THR A 44 -10.95 6.15 -9.32
CA THR A 44 -10.12 5.65 -8.21
C THR A 44 -10.95 5.05 -7.07
N ALA A 45 -12.19 5.52 -6.87
CA ALA A 45 -13.07 5.00 -5.83
C ALA A 45 -13.44 3.53 -6.08
N GLY A 46 -13.12 2.66 -5.10
CA GLY A 46 -13.52 1.25 -5.09
C GLY A 46 -12.72 0.33 -6.02
N GLN A 47 -11.61 0.81 -6.59
CA GLN A 47 -10.72 -0.05 -7.38
C GLN A 47 -9.82 -0.89 -6.48
N ASN A 48 -9.40 -2.04 -7.00
CA ASN A 48 -8.41 -2.84 -6.30
C ASN A 48 -7.02 -2.19 -6.39
N PHE A 49 -6.20 -2.44 -5.38
CA PHE A 49 -4.84 -1.90 -5.26
C PHE A 49 -3.99 -2.18 -6.52
N THR A 50 -4.04 -3.41 -7.04
CA THR A 50 -3.26 -3.80 -8.22
C THR A 50 -3.61 -2.93 -9.43
N TRP A 51 -4.89 -2.67 -9.67
CA TRP A 51 -5.34 -1.80 -10.75
C TRP A 51 -4.81 -0.38 -10.57
N LEU A 52 -4.83 0.15 -9.34
CA LEU A 52 -4.37 1.50 -9.04
C LEU A 52 -2.88 1.67 -9.38
N VAL A 53 -2.03 0.74 -8.92
CA VAL A 53 -0.60 0.72 -9.26
C VAL A 53 -0.38 0.64 -10.77
N GLN A 54 -1.09 -0.26 -11.46
CA GLN A 54 -0.94 -0.43 -12.91
C GLN A 54 -1.41 0.79 -13.70
N ALA A 55 -2.46 1.47 -13.23
CA ALA A 55 -2.96 2.69 -13.84
C ALA A 55 -1.94 3.84 -13.71
N ILE A 56 -1.33 4.03 -12.54
CA ILE A 56 -0.27 5.02 -12.33
C ILE A 56 0.92 4.74 -13.26
N LYS A 57 1.43 3.51 -13.27
CA LYS A 57 2.53 3.10 -14.16
C LYS A 57 2.21 3.39 -15.62
N LYS A 58 0.99 3.07 -16.06
CA LYS A 58 0.55 3.32 -17.43
C LYS A 58 0.52 4.81 -17.77
N VAL A 59 -0.07 5.64 -16.90
CA VAL A 59 -0.15 7.09 -17.13
C VAL A 59 1.25 7.71 -17.21
N VAL A 60 2.14 7.35 -16.29
CA VAL A 60 3.52 7.83 -16.27
C VAL A 60 4.27 7.42 -17.55
N ASN A 61 4.20 6.15 -17.94
CA ASN A 61 4.84 5.66 -19.18
C ASN A 61 4.32 6.33 -20.46
N GLU A 62 3.06 6.77 -20.47
CA GLU A 62 2.47 7.48 -21.62
C GLU A 62 2.71 9.00 -21.58
N ALA A 63 2.85 9.60 -20.40
CA ALA A 63 2.91 11.04 -20.20
C ALA A 63 4.33 11.60 -20.02
N TRP A 64 5.28 10.79 -19.54
CA TRP A 64 6.64 11.24 -19.22
C TRP A 64 7.66 10.70 -20.22
N ASP A 65 8.55 11.58 -20.68
CA ASP A 65 9.61 11.24 -21.66
C ASP A 65 10.74 10.39 -21.04
N GLN A 66 10.83 10.33 -19.70
CA GLN A 66 11.81 9.54 -18.97
C GLN A 66 11.15 8.80 -17.80
N PRO A 67 11.59 7.56 -17.50
CA PRO A 67 11.07 6.81 -16.36
C PRO A 67 11.52 7.44 -15.04
N ASP A 68 10.56 7.70 -14.15
CA ASP A 68 10.84 8.10 -12.77
C ASP A 68 11.13 6.86 -11.93
N ARG A 69 12.43 6.56 -11.78
CA ARG A 69 12.90 5.42 -10.99
C ARG A 69 12.50 5.50 -9.52
N THR A 70 12.30 6.71 -8.99
CA THR A 70 11.88 6.90 -7.61
C THR A 70 10.43 6.47 -7.44
N LEU A 71 9.52 6.95 -8.30
CA LEU A 71 8.12 6.51 -8.26
C LEU A 71 7.99 5.01 -8.53
N ASP A 72 8.73 4.47 -9.51
CA ASP A 72 8.69 3.04 -9.81
C ASP A 72 9.09 2.20 -8.60
N GLY A 73 10.16 2.58 -7.88
CA GLY A 73 10.57 1.95 -6.64
C GLY A 73 9.50 2.02 -5.56
N LEU A 74 8.87 3.19 -5.37
CA LEU A 74 7.77 3.35 -4.40
C LEU A 74 6.55 2.47 -4.75
N LEU A 75 6.22 2.30 -6.03
CA LEU A 75 5.12 1.44 -6.48
C LEU A 75 5.44 -0.05 -6.32
N GLU A 76 6.70 -0.44 -6.47
CA GLU A 76 7.18 -1.79 -6.19
C GLU A 76 7.12 -2.11 -4.70
N ASP A 77 7.60 -1.19 -3.85
CA ASP A 77 7.48 -1.30 -2.40
C ASP A 77 6.02 -1.38 -1.95
N ALA A 78 5.15 -0.53 -2.50
CA ALA A 78 3.72 -0.59 -2.23
C ALA A 78 3.14 -1.97 -2.57
N SER A 79 3.52 -2.54 -3.72
CA SER A 79 3.04 -3.86 -4.14
C SER A 79 3.50 -4.97 -3.21
N ARG A 80 4.79 -4.96 -2.83
CA ARG A 80 5.35 -5.91 -1.87
C ARG A 80 4.66 -5.83 -0.51
N LEU A 81 4.48 -4.64 0.03
CA LEU A 81 3.85 -4.42 1.33
C LEU A 81 2.36 -4.77 1.32
N HIS A 82 1.65 -4.47 0.22
CA HIS A 82 0.25 -4.82 0.07
C HIS A 82 0.05 -6.35 0.03
N GLU A 83 0.98 -7.11 -0.57
CA GLU A 83 0.92 -8.58 -0.50
C GLU A 83 1.05 -9.12 0.93
N SER A 84 1.95 -8.54 1.73
CA SER A 84 2.11 -8.89 3.16
C SER A 84 0.88 -8.51 3.97
N ARG A 85 0.33 -7.31 3.77
CA ARG A 85 -0.91 -6.86 4.40
C ARG A 85 -2.08 -7.76 4.06
N ASP A 86 -2.17 -8.22 2.82
CA ASP A 86 -3.22 -9.12 2.37
C ASP A 86 -3.24 -10.44 3.15
N LEU A 87 -2.06 -10.94 3.55
CA LEU A 87 -1.95 -12.11 4.42
C LEU A 87 -2.44 -11.80 5.84
N VAL A 88 -2.10 -10.63 6.38
CA VAL A 88 -2.50 -10.17 7.72
C VAL A 88 -4.02 -9.95 7.82
N VAL A 89 -4.59 -9.20 6.87
CA VAL A 89 -5.99 -8.73 6.94
C VAL A 89 -6.98 -9.77 6.43
N HIS A 90 -6.59 -10.58 5.44
CA HIS A 90 -7.48 -11.54 4.78
C HIS A 90 -7.04 -12.99 4.95
N GLY A 91 -5.96 -13.26 5.68
CA GLY A 91 -5.55 -14.61 6.05
C GLY A 91 -6.40 -15.19 7.17
N VAL A 92 -6.39 -16.51 7.26
CA VAL A 92 -6.88 -17.25 8.42
C VAL A 92 -5.73 -17.35 9.41
N TRP A 93 -5.97 -16.92 10.65
CA TRP A 93 -4.98 -16.95 11.72
C TRP A 93 -5.16 -18.22 12.54
N LEU A 94 -4.11 -19.03 12.60
CA LEU A 94 -4.07 -20.25 13.40
C LEU A 94 -2.98 -20.10 14.47
N PRO A 95 -3.27 -20.32 15.76
CA PRO A 95 -2.23 -20.34 16.77
C PRO A 95 -1.20 -21.43 16.46
N LYS A 96 0.09 -21.13 16.65
CA LYS A 96 1.18 -22.09 16.40
C LYS A 96 1.09 -23.33 17.27
N ASP A 97 0.74 -23.13 18.55
CA ASP A 97 0.46 -24.21 19.47
C ASP A 97 -1.04 -24.24 19.78
N ILE A 98 -1.74 -25.17 19.13
CA ILE A 98 -3.17 -25.35 19.35
C ILE A 98 -3.48 -25.95 20.73
N HIS A 99 -2.54 -26.67 21.34
CA HIS A 99 -2.73 -27.27 22.66
C HIS A 99 -2.60 -26.22 23.76
N ALA A 100 -1.61 -25.34 23.68
CA ALA A 100 -1.50 -24.17 24.56
C ALA A 100 -2.75 -23.29 24.44
N TYR A 101 -3.19 -23.04 23.21
CA TYR A 101 -4.41 -22.29 22.92
C TYR A 101 -5.69 -22.93 23.51
N LEU A 102 -5.84 -24.25 23.39
CA LEU A 102 -6.98 -24.98 23.97
C LEU A 102 -6.91 -25.07 25.51
N ALA A 103 -5.75 -24.82 26.10
CA ALA A 103 -5.53 -24.74 27.54
C ALA A 103 -5.72 -23.33 28.10
N ASP A 104 -6.29 -22.40 27.32
CA ASP A 104 -6.46 -20.97 27.63
C ASP A 104 -5.13 -20.23 27.90
N GLU A 105 -4.00 -20.70 27.35
CA GLU A 105 -2.75 -19.95 27.30
C GLU A 105 -2.73 -19.02 26.08
N ASP A 106 -2.22 -17.79 26.28
CA ASP A 106 -2.27 -16.75 25.26
C ASP A 106 -1.18 -16.97 24.19
N PRO A 107 -1.52 -17.17 22.89
CA PRO A 107 -0.51 -17.43 21.87
C PRO A 107 0.23 -16.15 21.48
N THR A 108 1.56 -16.18 21.53
CA THR A 108 2.42 -15.07 21.06
C THR A 108 2.80 -15.18 19.57
N GLU A 109 2.49 -16.31 18.94
CA GLU A 109 2.82 -16.59 17.54
C GLU A 109 1.61 -17.19 16.80
N TYR A 110 1.36 -16.66 15.60
CA TYR A 110 0.27 -17.11 14.74
C TYR A 110 0.79 -17.51 13.37
N HIS A 111 0.24 -18.57 12.79
CA HIS A 111 0.36 -18.86 11.37
C HIS A 111 -0.80 -18.20 10.64
N ALA A 112 -0.52 -17.17 9.85
CA ALA A 112 -1.49 -16.65 8.90
C ALA A 112 -1.38 -17.43 7.60
N VAL A 113 -2.50 -17.98 7.13
CA VAL A 113 -2.60 -18.74 5.89
C VAL A 113 -3.65 -18.10 5.01
N ARG A 114 -3.32 -17.84 3.74
CA ARG A 114 -4.29 -17.36 2.76
C ARG A 114 -4.34 -18.29 1.55
N PRO A 115 -5.51 -18.88 1.24
CA PRO A 115 -5.72 -19.49 -0.07
C PRO A 115 -5.71 -18.38 -1.12
N ARG A 116 -4.76 -18.41 -2.06
CA ARG A 116 -4.82 -17.52 -3.23
C ARG A 116 -5.90 -18.07 -4.17
N ARG A 117 -6.82 -17.21 -4.64
CA ARG A 117 -7.91 -17.57 -5.56
C ARG A 117 -7.46 -18.35 -6.82
N TRP A 118 -6.19 -18.27 -7.19
CA TRP A 118 -5.64 -18.78 -8.46
C TRP A 118 -4.44 -19.73 -8.29
N LYS A 119 -4.04 -20.07 -7.06
CA LYS A 119 -2.93 -21.00 -6.79
C LYS A 119 -3.37 -22.05 -5.78
N GLU A 120 -3.13 -23.33 -6.09
CA GLU A 120 -3.46 -24.47 -5.22
C GLU A 120 -2.62 -24.52 -3.94
N THR A 121 -1.54 -23.73 -3.87
CA THR A 121 -0.65 -23.66 -2.72
C THR A 121 -1.17 -22.70 -1.65
N LEU A 122 -1.34 -23.20 -0.43
CA LEU A 122 -1.51 -22.38 0.77
C LEU A 122 -0.17 -21.73 1.11
N ILE A 123 -0.10 -20.40 1.02
CA ILE A 123 1.06 -19.65 1.51
C ILE A 123 0.76 -19.31 2.96
N GLY A 124 1.49 -19.97 3.86
CA GLY A 124 1.48 -19.68 5.29
C GLY A 124 2.75 -18.94 5.70
N LYS A 125 2.63 -17.94 6.54
CA LYS A 125 3.76 -17.32 7.24
C LYS A 125 3.47 -17.29 8.73
N THR A 126 4.47 -17.62 9.55
CA THR A 126 4.43 -17.26 10.97
C THR A 126 4.49 -15.74 11.05
N LEU A 127 3.61 -15.18 11.88
CA LEU A 127 3.53 -13.76 12.19
C LEU A 127 3.71 -13.61 13.70
N THR A 128 4.67 -12.77 14.06
CA THR A 128 4.87 -12.29 15.43
C THR A 128 4.40 -10.84 15.57
N ASP A 129 4.18 -10.39 16.80
CA ASP A 129 3.85 -8.98 17.08
C ASP A 129 4.91 -8.00 16.52
N ASP A 130 6.19 -8.39 16.58
CA ASP A 130 7.28 -7.56 16.05
C ASP A 130 7.25 -7.48 14.52
N GLU A 131 6.88 -8.57 13.82
CA GLU A 131 6.69 -8.54 12.37
C GLU A 131 5.49 -7.69 11.96
N LEU A 132 4.41 -7.70 12.75
CA LEU A 132 3.25 -6.84 12.51
C LEU A 132 3.59 -5.37 12.73
N ARG A 133 4.34 -5.07 13.79
CA ARG A 133 4.83 -3.72 14.08
C ARG A 133 5.72 -3.21 12.95
N ALA A 134 6.68 -4.02 12.50
CA ALA A 134 7.57 -3.69 11.39
C ALA A 134 6.79 -3.41 10.10
N LEU A 135 5.81 -4.26 9.77
CA LEU A 135 4.94 -4.04 8.60
C LEU A 135 4.15 -2.74 8.70
N ALA A 136 3.59 -2.43 9.88
CA ALA A 136 2.86 -1.18 10.11
C ALA A 136 3.77 0.04 9.96
N ASP A 137 5.01 -0.02 10.47
CA ASP A 137 5.99 1.05 10.37
C ASP A 137 6.47 1.25 8.92
N GLU A 138 6.70 0.16 8.17
CA GLU A 138 7.03 0.21 6.74
C GLU A 138 5.90 0.86 5.92
N LEU A 139 4.64 0.47 6.18
CA LEU A 139 3.47 1.07 5.51
C LEU A 139 3.31 2.56 5.84
N MET A 140 3.51 2.93 7.11
CA MET A 140 3.50 4.33 7.54
C MET A 140 4.58 5.13 6.80
N GLN A 141 5.82 4.64 6.79
CA GLN A 141 6.94 5.32 6.15
C GLN A 141 6.74 5.44 4.64
N LEU A 142 6.21 4.40 3.99
CA LEU A 142 5.85 4.45 2.57
C LEU A 142 4.78 5.51 2.31
N SER A 143 3.73 5.58 3.13
CA SER A 143 2.67 6.59 2.98
C SER A 143 3.22 8.02 3.06
N VAL A 144 4.16 8.28 3.97
CA VAL A 144 4.83 9.58 4.12
C VAL A 144 5.70 9.89 2.90
N THR A 145 6.46 8.91 2.44
CA THR A 145 7.36 9.07 1.29
C THR A 145 6.58 9.30 0.00
N LEU A 146 5.48 8.58 -0.21
CA LEU A 146 4.56 8.78 -1.34
C LEU A 146 3.91 10.17 -1.32
N ARG A 147 3.49 10.66 -0.14
CA ARG A 147 2.95 12.03 -0.03
C ARG A 147 4.01 13.06 -0.37
N LYS A 148 5.20 12.93 0.20
CA LYS A 148 6.30 13.86 -0.08
C LYS A 148 6.62 13.87 -1.57
N TRP A 149 6.74 12.70 -2.19
CA TRP A 149 6.96 12.60 -3.63
C TRP A 149 5.81 13.26 -4.42
N ARG A 150 4.55 13.01 -4.04
CA ARG A 150 3.40 13.66 -4.67
C ARG A 150 3.50 15.19 -4.58
N ASP A 151 3.80 15.72 -3.40
CA ASP A 151 3.88 17.16 -3.13
C ASP A 151 5.07 17.83 -3.84
N ASP A 152 6.22 17.15 -3.91
CA ASP A 152 7.45 17.65 -4.53
C ASP A 152 7.38 17.63 -6.07
N TYR A 153 6.70 16.65 -6.67
CA TYR A 153 6.79 16.36 -8.11
C TYR A 153 5.48 16.56 -8.89
N LEU A 154 4.30 16.55 -8.24
CA LEU A 154 3.03 16.78 -8.92
C LEU A 154 2.54 18.22 -8.69
N PRO A 155 2.12 18.94 -9.75
CA PRO A 155 1.60 20.29 -9.61
C PRO A 155 0.29 20.27 -8.82
N TYR A 156 0.18 21.16 -7.84
CA TYR A 156 -1.06 21.37 -7.08
C TYR A 156 -2.12 21.94 -8.03
N ASN A 157 -3.06 21.09 -8.49
CA ASN A 157 -4.13 21.49 -9.39
C ASN A 157 -5.24 22.25 -8.60
N GLU A 158 -4.99 23.50 -8.24
CA GLU A 158 -6.00 24.36 -7.59
C GLU A 158 -7.14 24.75 -8.54
N SER A 159 -6.92 24.68 -9.86
CA SER A 159 -7.88 25.20 -10.82
C SER A 159 -8.95 24.16 -11.18
N ARG A 160 -10.21 24.50 -10.87
CA ARG A 160 -11.43 23.79 -11.28
C ARG A 160 -11.57 23.61 -12.80
N TYR A 161 -10.66 24.17 -13.60
CA TYR A 161 -10.65 24.12 -15.06
C TYR A 161 -9.26 23.87 -15.67
N ALA A 162 -8.27 23.40 -14.90
CA ALA A 162 -6.98 23.02 -15.48
C ALA A 162 -7.19 21.90 -16.50
N ARG A 163 -7.08 22.24 -17.79
CA ARG A 163 -6.71 21.25 -18.80
C ARG A 163 -5.42 20.60 -18.32
N ALA A 164 -5.26 19.31 -18.56
CA ALA A 164 -4.00 18.61 -18.36
C ALA A 164 -2.87 19.32 -19.15
N GLU A 165 -2.23 20.33 -18.53
CA GLU A 165 -1.16 21.14 -19.12
C GLU A 165 0.11 20.31 -19.37
N TRP A 166 0.14 19.06 -18.90
CA TRP A 166 1.09 18.01 -19.28
C TRP A 166 1.24 17.86 -20.80
N ARG A 167 0.18 18.14 -21.59
CA ARG A 167 0.25 18.03 -23.07
C ARG A 167 0.93 19.22 -23.75
N THR A 168 1.11 20.34 -23.08
CA THR A 168 1.61 21.60 -23.69
C THR A 168 3.00 22.01 -23.25
N GLY A 169 3.58 21.36 -22.24
CA GLY A 169 4.97 21.55 -21.84
C GLY A 169 5.67 20.21 -21.69
N ARG A 170 6.56 19.87 -22.63
CA ARG A 170 7.63 18.89 -22.39
C ARG A 170 8.48 19.39 -21.22
N ARG A 171 8.07 19.09 -19.99
CA ARG A 171 8.86 19.39 -18.80
C ARG A 171 9.84 18.25 -18.60
N GLN A 172 11.13 18.60 -18.55
CA GLN A 172 12.11 17.75 -17.90
C GLN A 172 11.70 17.61 -16.43
N LEU A 173 11.68 16.38 -15.93
CA LEU A 173 11.59 16.12 -14.49
C LEU A 173 12.73 16.89 -13.79
N PRO A 174 12.51 17.50 -12.62
CA PRO A 174 13.64 17.95 -11.80
C PRO A 174 14.55 16.74 -11.52
N ALA A 175 15.86 16.97 -11.60
CA ALA A 175 16.84 15.90 -11.40
C ALA A 175 16.60 15.21 -10.05
N SER A 176 16.49 13.87 -10.06
CA SER A 176 16.41 13.08 -8.84
C SER A 176 17.58 13.45 -7.92
N PRO A 177 17.36 13.67 -6.61
CA PRO A 177 18.47 13.88 -5.69
C PRO A 177 19.38 12.64 -5.70
N GLU A 178 20.69 12.87 -5.78
CA GLU A 178 21.68 11.81 -5.64
C GLU A 178 21.57 11.19 -4.23
N PRO A 179 21.72 9.86 -4.10
CA PRO A 179 21.72 9.23 -2.79
C PRO A 179 22.94 9.68 -1.99
N GLU A 180 22.71 10.16 -0.76
CA GLU A 180 23.76 10.38 0.26
C GLU A 180 24.36 9.06 0.78
#